data_AF-A0A2N9K8T2-F1
#
_entry.id   AF-A0A2N9K8T2-F1
#
_cell.length_a   1.000
_cell.length_b   1.000
_cell.length_c   1.000
_cell.angle_alpha   90.00
_cell.angle_beta   90.00
_cell.angle_gamma   90.00
#
_symmetry.space_group_name_H-M   'P 1'
#
loop_
_entity.id
_entity.type
_entity.pdbx_description
1 polymer ?
#
loop_
_entity_poly.entity_id
_entity_poly.type
_entity_poly.pdbx_seq_one_letter_code
_entity_poly.pdbx_strand_id
1 'polypeptide(L)'
;MTVVELTGTDFKKIYFPKYREFQDVTEDTVKDAKRCSDTFHDFLVNSPFFSGVSCFRVYDNDLFSFYKQAERCLKSGRTSSLDIYSQWVAICGSSMICHRFLTT
;
A
#
# COMPACT_ATOMS: atom_id res chain seq x y z
N MET A 1 -21.60 -13.01 10.29
CA MET A 1 -20.40 -12.43 9.63
C MET A 1 -20.77 -12.14 8.19
N THR A 2 -20.98 -10.87 7.85
CA THR A 2 -21.04 -10.45 6.46
C THR A 2 -19.63 -10.62 5.88
N VAL A 3 -19.46 -11.55 4.95
CA VAL A 3 -18.21 -11.67 4.20
C VAL A 3 -18.11 -10.39 3.37
N VAL A 4 -17.18 -9.50 3.72
CA VAL A 4 -16.85 -8.38 2.84
C VAL A 4 -16.15 -9.00 1.64
N GLU A 5 -16.87 -9.10 0.52
CA GLU A 5 -16.25 -9.46 -0.76
C GLU A 5 -15.35 -8.29 -1.18
N LEU A 6 -14.04 -8.47 -0.99
CA LEU A 6 -13.05 -7.58 -1.57
C LEU A 6 -12.77 -8.05 -2.99
N THR A 7 -13.12 -7.26 -4.00
CA THR A 7 -12.73 -7.57 -5.39
C THR A 7 -11.33 -7.05 -5.70
N GLY A 8 -10.67 -7.60 -6.72
CA GLY A 8 -9.38 -7.08 -7.19
C GLY A 8 -9.44 -5.61 -7.64
N THR A 9 -10.59 -5.16 -8.15
CA THR A 9 -10.83 -3.76 -8.54
C THR A 9 -10.94 -2.85 -7.32
N ASP A 10 -11.71 -3.26 -6.30
CA ASP A 10 -11.86 -2.49 -5.06
C ASP A 10 -10.52 -2.39 -4.32
N PHE A 11 -9.76 -3.47 -4.30
CA PHE A 11 -8.43 -3.49 -3.70
C PHE A 11 -7.51 -2.40 -4.28
N LYS A 12 -7.37 -2.36 -5.62
CA LYS A 12 -6.55 -1.35 -6.29
C LYS A 12 -7.07 0.07 -6.09
N LYS A 13 -8.39 0.26 -6.13
CA LYS A 13 -9.00 1.60 -6.03
C LYS A 13 -8.85 2.21 -4.63
N ILE A 14 -8.94 1.38 -3.59
CA ILE A 14 -9.04 1.85 -2.20
C ILE A 14 -7.67 1.86 -1.53
N TYR A 15 -6.87 0.79 -1.72
CA TYR A 15 -5.68 0.53 -0.91
C TYR A 15 -4.36 0.81 -1.60
N PHE A 16 -4.37 1.08 -2.91
CA PHE A 16 -3.14 1.41 -3.64
C PHE A 16 -2.86 2.92 -3.63
N PRO A 17 -1.65 3.37 -3.23
CA PRO A 17 -1.29 4.78 -3.26
C PRO A 17 -1.37 5.38 -4.66
N LYS A 18 -1.83 6.64 -4.76
CA LYS A 18 -1.91 7.44 -5.98
C LYS A 18 -0.56 8.04 -6.40
N TYR A 19 0.52 7.31 -6.15
CA TYR A 19 1.86 7.69 -6.55
C TYR A 19 2.14 7.24 -7.99
N ARG A 20 2.80 8.09 -8.78
CA ARG A 20 3.26 7.72 -10.12
C ARG A 20 4.75 7.41 -10.07
N GLU A 21 5.18 6.42 -10.84
CA GLU A 21 6.60 6.08 -10.94
C GLU A 21 7.42 7.33 -11.32
N PHE A 22 8.55 7.51 -10.64
CA PHE A 22 9.45 8.66 -10.76
C PHE A 22 8.89 10.03 -10.33
N GLN A 23 7.69 10.10 -9.78
CA GLN A 23 7.14 11.34 -9.21
C GLN A 23 7.90 11.76 -7.95
N ASP A 24 8.15 13.06 -7.78
CA ASP A 24 8.72 13.55 -6.53
C ASP A 24 7.82 13.28 -5.32
N VAL A 25 8.46 13.06 -4.18
CA VAL A 25 7.79 12.88 -2.89
C VAL A 25 7.28 14.22 -2.41
N THR A 26 5.97 14.35 -2.33
CA THR A 26 5.28 15.53 -1.80
C THR A 26 4.54 15.19 -0.52
N GLU A 27 4.08 16.22 0.20
CA GLU A 27 3.17 16.02 1.34
C GLU A 27 1.93 15.22 0.95
N ASP A 28 1.38 15.45 -0.25
CA ASP A 28 0.18 14.77 -0.70
C ASP A 28 0.45 13.28 -0.96
N THR A 29 1.62 12.94 -1.50
CA THR A 29 2.07 11.55 -1.62
C THR A 29 2.12 10.88 -0.25
N VAL A 30 2.68 11.55 0.76
CA VAL A 30 2.78 11.01 2.13
C VAL A 30 1.39 10.86 2.76
N LYS A 31 0.51 11.86 2.62
CA LYS A 31 -0.86 11.82 3.16
C LYS A 31 -1.67 10.69 2.54
N ASP A 32 -1.60 10.50 1.21
CA ASP A 32 -2.32 9.43 0.54
C ASP A 32 -1.74 8.04 0.87
N ALA A 33 -0.41 7.89 0.87
CA ALA A 33 0.24 6.64 1.26
C ALA A 33 -0.12 6.24 2.70
N LYS A 34 -0.12 7.19 3.64
CA LYS A 34 -0.55 6.98 5.02
C LYS A 34 -2.02 6.54 5.08
N ARG A 35 -2.91 7.25 4.38
CA ARG A 35 -4.34 6.90 4.32
C ARG A 35 -4.52 5.47 3.82
N CYS A 36 -3.85 5.09 2.73
CA CYS A 36 -3.90 3.74 2.19
C CYS A 36 -3.40 2.71 3.19
N SER A 37 -2.25 2.97 3.84
CA SER A 37 -1.67 2.08 4.87
C SER A 37 -2.62 1.88 6.04
N ASP A 38 -3.11 2.96 6.64
CA ASP A 38 -4.00 2.90 7.81
C ASP A 38 -5.31 2.17 7.45
N THR A 39 -5.94 2.53 6.31
CA THR A 39 -7.21 1.93 5.89
C THR A 39 -7.08 0.44 5.59
N PHE A 40 -5.97 0.03 4.95
CA PHE A 40 -5.75 -1.37 4.62
C PHE A 40 -5.43 -2.21 5.86
N HIS A 41 -4.61 -1.67 6.78
CA HIS A 41 -4.32 -2.32 8.05
C HIS A 41 -5.60 -2.54 8.86
N ASP A 42 -6.45 -1.51 8.97
CA ASP A 42 -7.76 -1.60 9.64
C ASP A 42 -8.64 -2.68 8.99
N PHE A 43 -8.67 -2.75 7.66
CA PHE A 43 -9.39 -3.80 6.94
C PHE A 43 -8.89 -5.21 7.31
N LEU A 44 -7.57 -5.41 7.36
CA LEU A 44 -6.98 -6.71 7.70
C LEU A 44 -7.25 -7.12 9.15
N VAL A 45 -7.10 -6.20 10.10
CA VAL A 45 -7.39 -6.47 11.52
C VAL A 45 -8.84 -6.90 11.71
N ASN A 46 -9.76 -6.30 10.95
CA ASN A 46 -11.19 -6.62 11.03
C ASN A 46 -11.63 -7.80 10.15
N SER A 47 -10.72 -8.39 9.38
CA SER A 47 -11.03 -9.49 8.45
C SER A 47 -10.16 -10.72 8.69
N PRO A 48 -10.57 -11.66 9.56
CA PRO A 48 -9.79 -12.85 9.91
C PRO A 48 -9.36 -13.72 8.72
N PHE A 49 -10.20 -13.77 7.68
CA PHE A 49 -9.87 -14.50 6.45
C PHE A 49 -8.68 -13.85 5.73
N PHE A 50 -8.77 -12.55 5.43
CA PHE A 50 -7.73 -11.83 4.69
C PHE A 50 -6.43 -11.69 5.49
N SER A 51 -6.51 -11.53 6.81
CA SER A 51 -5.30 -11.51 7.66
C SER A 51 -4.60 -12.86 7.75
N GLY A 52 -5.32 -13.98 7.57
CA GLY A 52 -4.72 -15.31 7.46
C GLY A 52 -3.89 -15.51 6.20
N VAL A 53 -4.24 -14.83 5.10
CA VAL A 53 -3.60 -14.98 3.80
C VAL A 53 -2.29 -14.18 3.75
N SER A 54 -1.20 -14.84 3.35
CA SER A 54 0.16 -14.27 3.43
C SER A 54 0.38 -13.07 2.52
N CYS A 55 -0.18 -13.06 1.31
CA CYS A 55 0.06 -11.97 0.36
C CYS A 55 -0.45 -10.61 0.85
N PHE A 56 -1.60 -10.58 1.54
CA PHE A 56 -2.13 -9.33 2.10
C PHE A 56 -1.29 -8.82 3.26
N ARG A 57 -0.77 -9.70 4.11
CA ARG A 57 0.18 -9.29 5.18
C ARG A 57 1.48 -8.74 4.62
N VAL A 58 1.99 -9.33 3.54
CA VAL A 58 3.17 -8.80 2.84
C VAL A 58 2.88 -7.42 2.26
N TYR A 59 1.74 -7.26 1.59
CA TYR A 59 1.33 -5.97 1.04
C TYR A 59 1.14 -4.90 2.13
N ASP A 60 0.55 -5.24 3.28
CA ASP A 60 0.41 -4.32 4.42
C ASP A 60 1.77 -3.79 4.90
N ASN A 61 2.73 -4.69 5.06
CA ASN A 61 4.09 -4.33 5.48
C ASN A 61 4.82 -3.47 4.43
N ASP A 62 4.68 -3.80 3.15
CA ASP A 62 5.29 -3.02 2.06
C ASP A 62 4.68 -1.62 1.98
N LEU A 63 3.35 -1.52 2.14
CA LEU A 63 2.62 -0.26 2.10
C LEU A 63 3.00 0.65 3.29
N PHE A 64 3.10 0.07 4.49
CA PHE A 64 3.60 0.77 5.67
C PHE A 64 5.05 1.24 5.48
N SER A 65 5.91 0.38 4.92
CA SER A 65 7.32 0.71 4.64
C SER A 65 7.45 1.85 3.63
N PHE A 66 6.63 1.84 2.57
CA PHE A 66 6.56 2.91 1.58
C PHE A 66 6.16 4.25 2.22
N TYR A 67 5.06 4.25 2.98
CA TYR A 67 4.61 5.45 3.71
C TYR A 67 5.71 5.98 4.64
N LYS A 68 6.31 5.13 5.48
CA LYS A 68 7.33 5.57 6.44
C LYS A 68 8.59 6.10 5.77
N GLN A 69 9.01 5.49 4.67
CA GLN A 69 10.15 5.98 3.91
C GLN A 69 9.83 7.34 3.28
N ALA A 70 8.67 7.50 2.63
CA ALA A 70 8.25 8.78 2.05
C ALA A 70 8.16 9.89 3.12
N GLU A 71 7.60 9.59 4.29
CA GLU A 71 7.53 10.54 5.41
C GLU A 71 8.94 10.93 5.91
N ARG A 72 9.86 9.98 6.03
CA ARG A 72 11.24 10.23 6.45
C ARG A 72 11.99 11.10 5.45
N CYS A 73 11.85 10.82 4.16
CA CYS A 73 12.47 11.61 3.09
C CYS A 73 12.00 13.05 3.16
N LEU A 74 10.67 13.26 3.22
CA LEU A 74 10.09 14.60 3.26
C LEU A 74 10.54 15.39 4.49
N LYS A 75 10.55 14.77 5.69
CA LYS A 75 11.07 15.38 6.93
C LYS A 75 12.55 15.75 6.85
N SER A 76 13.31 15.10 5.97
CA SER A 76 14.74 15.35 5.75
C SER A 76 15.00 16.29 4.57
N GLY A 77 13.96 16.89 3.97
CA GLY A 77 14.09 17.73 2.77
C GLY A 77 14.43 16.97 1.49
N ARG A 78 14.28 15.64 1.49
CA ARG A 78 14.54 14.76 0.35
C ARG A 78 13.24 14.47 -0.38
N THR A 79 13.15 14.89 -1.64
CA THR A 79 11.95 14.74 -2.46
C THR A 79 12.16 13.84 -3.67
N SER A 80 13.37 13.35 -3.92
CA SER A 80 13.65 12.54 -5.11
C SER A 80 12.87 11.23 -5.07
N SER A 81 12.25 10.88 -6.19
CA SER A 81 11.61 9.58 -6.39
C SER A 81 12.53 8.37 -6.18
N LEU A 82 13.84 8.57 -6.39
CA LEU A 82 14.86 7.53 -6.15
C LEU A 82 14.96 7.14 -4.67
N ASP A 83 14.59 8.05 -3.76
CA ASP A 83 14.69 7.82 -2.32
C ASP A 83 13.63 6.85 -1.77
N ILE A 84 12.60 6.56 -2.59
CA ILE A 84 11.49 5.65 -2.26
C ILE A 84 11.29 4.55 -3.32
N TYR A 85 12.17 4.49 -4.33
CA TYR A 85 11.98 3.62 -5.49
C TYR A 85 11.91 2.13 -5.12
N SER A 86 12.77 1.67 -4.20
CA SER A 86 12.75 0.26 -3.78
C SER A 86 11.45 -0.12 -3.07
N GLN A 87 10.91 0.76 -2.23
CA GLN A 87 9.61 0.56 -1.59
C GLN A 87 8.46 0.62 -2.60
N TRP A 88 8.55 1.49 -3.61
CA TRP A 88 7.57 1.55 -4.69
C TRP A 88 7.50 0.24 -5.49
N VAL A 89 8.65 -0.33 -5.83
CA VAL A 89 8.73 -1.62 -6.53
C VAL A 89 8.14 -2.74 -5.66
N ALA A 90 8.44 -2.75 -4.35
CA ALA A 90 7.89 -3.72 -3.41
C ALA A 90 6.35 -3.69 -3.39
N ILE A 91 5.74 -2.51 -3.19
CA ILE A 91 4.27 -2.39 -3.17
C ILE A 91 3.63 -2.76 -4.51
N CYS A 92 4.27 -2.47 -5.64
CA CYS A 92 3.79 -2.90 -6.96
C CYS A 92 3.78 -4.44 -7.06
N GLY A 93 4.87 -5.08 -6.64
CA GLY A 93 5.02 -6.53 -6.66
C GLY A 93 3.98 -7.23 -5.80
N SER A 94 3.86 -6.84 -4.52
CA SER A 94 2.90 -7.46 -3.61
C SER A 94 1.44 -7.13 -3.95
N SER A 95 1.15 -5.94 -4.48
CA SER A 95 -0.18 -5.58 -5.02
C SER A 95 -0.62 -6.50 -6.15
N MET A 96 0.28 -6.84 -7.08
CA MET A 96 -0.04 -7.76 -8.18
C MET A 96 -0.39 -9.16 -7.67
N ILE A 97 0.32 -9.65 -6.63
CA ILE A 97 0.03 -10.96 -6.01
C ILE A 97 -1.34 -10.94 -5.33
N CYS A 98 -1.64 -9.89 -4.56
CA CYS A 98 -2.94 -9.71 -3.93
C CYS A 98 -4.07 -9.66 -4.96
N HIS A 99 -3.89 -8.89 -6.04
CA HIS A 99 -4.87 -8.82 -7.11
C HIS A 99 -5.12 -10.18 -7.76
N ARG A 100 -4.07 -10.96 -8.04
CA ARG A 100 -4.23 -12.32 -8.61
C ARG A 100 -5.04 -13.21 -7.68
N PHE A 101 -4.78 -13.18 -6.38
CA PHE A 101 -5.55 -13.93 -5.39
C PHE A 101 -7.04 -13.55 -5.42
N LEU A 102 -7.36 -12.27 -5.59
CA LEU A 102 -8.75 -11.77 -5.60
C LEU A 102 -9.49 -11.98 -6.94
N THR A 103 -8.79 -12.37 -8.00
CA THR A 103 -9.38 -12.57 -9.33
C THR A 103 -9.32 -14.03 -9.81
N THR A 104 -8.84 -14.93 -8.96
CA THR A 104 -8.81 -16.38 -9.22
C THR A 104 -10.01 -17.01 -8.52
#